data_AF-Q8MZX8-F1
#
_entry.id   AF-Q8MZX8-F1
#
_cell.length_a   1.000
_cell.length_b   1.000
_cell.length_c   1.000
_cell.angle_alpha   90.00
_cell.angle_beta   90.00
_cell.angle_gamma   90.00
#
_symmetry.space_group_name_H-M   'P 1'
#
loop_
_entity.id
_entity.type
_entity.pdbx_description
1 polymer ?
#
loop_
_entity_poly.entity_id
_entity_poly.type
_entity_poly.pdbx_seq_one_letter_code
_entity_poly.pdbx_strand_id
1 'polypeptide(L)'
;AHRLWSHRSFKAKPPLELFLLFLYILTHQRSPITWVRRHRLHHSHSDTDADPHNASRGFFFSHFGFLLVLPHPECEKRLKMIDVSDMWNNPYTKFTHDHYPILCAIIAYAIPTYIPTLWGETLHMAFWANIFRIYMVLNLSCSINSISHLVGYKPIDVTAAGTQCHLIGIANLGEGFHNYH
;
A
#
# COMPACT_ATOMS: atom_id res chain seq x y z
N ALA A 1 5.89 1.96 4.21
CA ALA A 1 6.07 0.66 3.54
C ALA A 1 6.81 0.74 2.22
N HIS A 2 6.42 1.66 1.34
CA HIS A 2 7.02 1.87 0.03
C HIS A 2 8.53 2.19 0.08
N ARG A 3 8.91 3.46 0.34
CA ARG A 3 10.31 3.92 0.28
C ARG A 3 11.27 3.23 1.27
N LEU A 4 10.87 3.12 2.55
CA LEU A 4 11.71 2.54 3.61
C LEU A 4 11.89 1.02 3.46
N TRP A 5 10.80 0.26 3.48
CA TRP A 5 10.90 -1.21 3.55
C TRP A 5 10.98 -1.87 2.18
N SER A 6 10.29 -1.34 1.16
CA SER A 6 10.30 -1.99 -0.16
C SER A 6 11.54 -1.64 -0.96
N HIS A 7 11.88 -0.35 -1.01
CA HIS A 7 13.00 0.16 -1.81
C HIS A 7 14.27 0.42 -1.01
N ARG A 8 14.21 0.44 0.32
CA ARG A 8 15.38 0.69 1.19
C ARG A 8 16.10 2.00 0.85
N SER A 9 15.36 3.01 0.41
CA SER A 9 15.96 4.28 -0.06
C SER A 9 16.53 5.14 1.07
N PHE A 10 16.19 4.83 2.32
CA PHE A 10 16.80 5.42 3.51
C PHE A 10 16.77 4.42 4.68
N LYS A 11 17.51 4.73 5.75
CA LYS A 11 17.49 3.96 7.01
C LYS A 11 16.81 4.79 8.10
N ALA A 12 15.94 4.15 8.89
CA ALA A 12 15.29 4.77 10.03
C ALA A 12 15.88 4.22 11.34
N LYS A 13 16.03 5.08 12.35
CA LYS A 13 16.28 4.63 13.73
C LYS A 13 14.98 4.07 14.33
N PRO A 14 15.06 3.21 15.35
CA PRO A 14 13.88 2.55 15.92
C PRO A 14 12.68 3.47 16.26
N PRO A 15 12.87 4.69 16.83
CA PRO A 15 11.73 5.56 17.12
C PRO A 15 10.93 5.96 15.86
N LEU A 16 11.64 6.31 14.79
CA LEU A 16 11.01 6.67 13.53
C LEU A 16 10.40 5.44 12.85
N GLU A 17 11.08 4.29 12.90
CA GLU A 17 10.57 3.07 12.29
C GLU A 17 9.27 2.60 12.95
N LEU A 18 9.22 2.59 14.28
CA LEU A 18 8.01 2.24 15.04
C LEU A 18 6.87 3.22 14.77
N PHE A 19 7.18 4.52 14.69
CA PHE A 19 6.18 5.53 14.33
C PHE A 19 5.61 5.30 12.92
N LEU A 20 6.48 5.05 11.93
CA LEU A 20 6.04 4.75 10.55
C LEU A 20 5.26 3.43 10.47
N LEU A 21 5.57 2.46 11.34
CA LEU A 21 4.86 1.18 11.42
C LEU A 21 3.45 1.36 12.00
N PHE A 22 3.30 2.17 13.05
CA PHE A 22 2.01 2.59 13.57
C PHE A 22 1.17 3.30 12.50
N LEU A 23 1.76 4.28 11.80
CA LEU A 23 1.10 4.98 10.69
C LEU A 23 0.70 4.05 9.56
N TYR A 24 1.52 3.04 9.25
CA TYR A 24 1.20 2.04 8.24
C TYR A 24 0.03 1.14 8.67
N ILE A 25 -0.04 0.72 9.93
CA ILE A 25 -1.17 -0.09 10.42
C ILE A 25 -2.49 0.68 10.28
N LEU A 26 -2.49 2.00 10.51
CA LEU A 26 -3.65 2.88 10.32
C LEU A 26 -4.23 2.84 8.89
N THR A 27 -3.45 2.45 7.87
CA THR A 27 -3.91 2.47 6.47
C THR A 27 -4.67 1.21 6.04
N HIS A 28 -4.67 0.14 6.86
CA HIS A 28 -5.35 -1.12 6.55
C HIS A 28 -4.93 -1.75 5.19
N GLN A 29 -3.63 -1.78 4.88
CA GLN A 29 -3.13 -2.32 3.59
C GLN A 29 -2.45 -3.69 3.69
N ARG A 30 -2.99 -4.60 4.52
CA ARG A 30 -2.36 -5.87 4.92
C ARG A 30 -1.10 -5.66 5.75
N SER A 31 -0.47 -6.74 6.18
CA SER A 31 0.76 -6.67 6.97
C SER A 31 1.92 -6.05 6.15
N PRO A 32 2.89 -5.38 6.81
CA PRO A 32 4.02 -4.75 6.12
C PRO A 32 4.80 -5.73 5.25
N ILE A 33 5.04 -6.95 5.75
CA ILE A 33 5.79 -7.98 5.03
C ILE A 33 5.03 -8.43 3.77
N THR A 34 3.72 -8.66 3.89
CA THR A 34 2.88 -9.06 2.76
C THR A 34 2.84 -7.98 1.68
N TRP A 35 2.70 -6.72 2.09
CA TRP A 35 2.65 -5.59 1.17
C TRP A 35 3.99 -5.39 0.48
N VAL A 36 5.10 -5.36 1.22
CA VAL A 36 6.46 -5.22 0.68
C VAL A 36 6.76 -6.32 -0.33
N ARG A 37 6.39 -7.57 -0.03
CA ARG A 37 6.59 -8.70 -0.96
C ARG A 37 5.85 -8.49 -2.28
N ARG A 38 4.57 -8.08 -2.22
CA ARG A 38 3.75 -7.81 -3.42
C ARG A 38 4.26 -6.60 -4.20
N HIS A 39 4.70 -5.56 -3.51
CA HIS A 39 5.24 -4.34 -4.11
C HIS A 39 6.56 -4.62 -4.84
N ARG A 40 7.47 -5.39 -4.23
CA ARG A 40 8.70 -5.84 -4.89
C ARG A 40 8.40 -6.68 -6.13
N LEU A 41 7.40 -7.58 -6.06
CA LEU A 41 6.97 -8.35 -7.22
C LEU A 41 6.47 -7.45 -8.36
N HIS A 42 5.61 -6.49 -8.04
CA HIS A 42 5.08 -5.52 -8.98
C HIS A 42 6.21 -4.79 -9.72
N HIS A 43 7.22 -4.28 -9.01
CA HIS A 43 8.35 -3.62 -9.67
C HIS A 43 9.15 -4.53 -10.60
N SER A 44 9.36 -5.80 -10.22
CA SER A 44 10.14 -6.73 -11.05
C SER A 44 9.39 -7.22 -12.29
N HIS A 45 8.06 -7.16 -12.31
CA HIS A 45 7.24 -7.74 -13.38
C HIS A 45 6.03 -6.87 -13.73
N SER A 46 6.21 -5.55 -13.66
CA SER A 46 5.13 -4.56 -13.79
C SER A 46 4.32 -4.77 -15.07
N ASP A 47 3.00 -4.71 -14.94
CA ASP A 47 2.03 -4.84 -16.04
C ASP A 47 2.11 -6.16 -16.85
N THR A 48 2.63 -7.21 -16.22
CA THR A 48 2.59 -8.61 -16.72
C THR A 48 1.64 -9.48 -15.89
N ASP A 49 1.42 -10.73 -16.29
CA ASP A 49 0.63 -11.71 -15.52
C ASP A 49 1.22 -12.08 -14.15
N ALA A 50 2.48 -11.70 -13.88
CA ALA A 50 3.10 -11.84 -12.57
C ALA A 50 2.78 -10.66 -11.64
N ASP A 51 2.33 -9.53 -12.18
CA ASP A 51 1.98 -8.34 -11.40
C ASP A 51 0.65 -8.55 -10.65
N PRO A 52 0.61 -8.38 -9.31
CA PRO A 52 -0.60 -8.48 -8.53
C PRO A 52 -1.73 -7.53 -8.97
N HIS A 53 -1.42 -6.41 -9.61
CA HIS A 53 -2.40 -5.37 -10.01
C HIS A 53 -2.17 -4.86 -11.43
N ASN A 54 -1.76 -5.77 -12.33
CA ASN A 54 -1.50 -5.53 -13.75
C ASN A 54 -2.48 -4.54 -14.41
N ALA A 55 -2.01 -3.34 -14.76
CA ALA A 55 -2.83 -2.30 -15.37
C ALA A 55 -3.24 -2.61 -16.81
N SER A 56 -2.54 -3.50 -17.51
CA SER A 56 -2.93 -4.00 -18.84
C SER A 56 -4.28 -4.73 -18.82
N ARG A 57 -4.74 -5.19 -17.64
CA ARG A 57 -6.08 -5.79 -17.44
C ARG A 57 -7.20 -4.74 -17.25
N GLY A 58 -6.87 -3.46 -17.38
CA GLY A 58 -7.80 -2.35 -17.36
C GLY A 58 -7.97 -1.70 -15.98
N PHE A 59 -8.50 -0.48 -15.99
CA PHE A 59 -8.63 0.39 -14.81
C PHE A 59 -9.30 -0.30 -13.62
N PHE A 60 -10.44 -0.96 -13.83
CA PHE A 60 -11.17 -1.59 -12.73
C PHE A 60 -10.33 -2.67 -12.04
N PHE A 61 -9.60 -3.48 -12.81
CA PHE A 61 -8.75 -4.53 -12.25
C PHE A 61 -7.61 -3.95 -11.40
N SER A 62 -6.84 -2.99 -11.95
CA SER A 62 -5.71 -2.38 -11.24
C SER A 62 -6.13 -1.45 -10.09
N HIS A 63 -7.34 -0.88 -10.14
CA HIS A 63 -7.85 -0.03 -9.06
C HIS A 63 -8.45 -0.84 -7.89
N PHE A 64 -9.22 -1.89 -8.14
CA PHE A 64 -9.83 -2.63 -7.03
C PHE A 64 -10.08 -4.11 -7.33
N GLY A 65 -10.33 -4.46 -8.59
CA GLY A 65 -10.70 -5.80 -8.99
C GLY A 65 -9.68 -6.87 -8.60
N PHE A 66 -8.39 -6.55 -8.55
CA PHE A 66 -7.36 -7.49 -8.11
C PHE A 66 -7.52 -7.98 -6.66
N LEU A 67 -8.23 -7.23 -5.81
CA LEU A 67 -8.54 -7.63 -4.43
C LEU A 67 -9.72 -8.60 -4.36
N LEU A 68 -10.54 -8.67 -5.41
CA LEU A 68 -11.78 -9.44 -5.47
C LEU A 68 -11.62 -10.82 -6.12
N VAL A 69 -10.44 -11.11 -6.66
CA VAL A 69 -10.17 -12.37 -7.37
C VAL A 69 -8.93 -13.04 -6.82
N LEU A 70 -8.80 -14.34 -7.10
CA LEU A 70 -7.56 -15.06 -6.84
C LEU A 70 -6.44 -14.52 -7.75
N PRO A 71 -5.19 -14.46 -7.26
CA PRO A 71 -4.06 -14.05 -8.08
C PRO A 71 -3.85 -14.99 -9.26
N HIS A 72 -3.27 -14.48 -10.34
CA HIS A 72 -2.88 -15.30 -11.48
C HIS A 72 -1.80 -16.33 -11.05
N PRO A 73 -1.78 -17.56 -11.60
CA PRO A 73 -0.80 -18.59 -11.21
C PRO A 73 0.66 -18.13 -11.33
N GLU A 74 1.00 -17.34 -12.35
CA GLU A 74 2.35 -16.80 -12.50
C GLU A 74 2.70 -15.80 -11.40
N CYS A 75 1.74 -14.96 -10.97
CA CYS A 75 1.90 -14.08 -9.82
C CYS A 75 2.20 -14.88 -8.55
N GLU A 76 1.45 -15.96 -8.27
CA GLU A 76 1.69 -16.81 -7.10
C GLU A 76 3.05 -17.50 -7.12
N LYS A 77 3.46 -18.02 -8.29
CA LYS A 77 4.76 -18.65 -8.48
C LYS A 77 5.90 -17.65 -8.21
N ARG A 78 5.81 -16.45 -8.79
CA ARG A 78 6.83 -15.41 -8.68
C ARG A 78 6.89 -14.80 -7.29
N LEU A 79 5.74 -14.65 -6.62
CA LEU A 79 5.66 -14.11 -5.26
C LEU A 79 6.49 -14.92 -4.25
N LYS A 80 6.58 -16.26 -4.44
CA LYS A 80 7.39 -17.15 -3.59
C LYS A 80 8.90 -16.92 -3.73
N MET A 81 9.33 -16.35 -4.86
CA MET A 81 10.75 -16.08 -5.14
C MET A 81 11.20 -14.71 -4.66
N ILE A 82 10.28 -13.85 -4.21
CA ILE A 82 10.62 -12.52 -3.71
C ILE A 82 11.23 -12.63 -2.32
N ASP A 83 12.50 -12.25 -2.23
CA ASP A 83 13.20 -12.12 -0.96
C ASP A 83 12.60 -10.99 -0.12
N VAL A 84 12.28 -11.33 1.13
CA VAL A 84 11.86 -10.41 2.20
C VAL A 84 12.49 -10.82 3.54
N SER A 85 13.63 -11.52 3.48
CA SER A 85 14.40 -11.94 4.67
C SER A 85 14.78 -10.75 5.55
N ASP A 86 15.05 -9.59 4.95
CA ASP A 86 15.30 -8.33 5.66
C ASP A 86 14.14 -7.92 6.58
N MET A 87 12.90 -8.15 6.14
CA MET A 87 11.71 -7.88 6.94
C MET A 87 11.57 -8.92 8.05
N TRP A 88 11.73 -10.21 7.73
CA TRP A 88 11.64 -11.28 8.73
C TRP A 88 12.70 -11.18 9.83
N ASN A 89 13.89 -10.68 9.49
CA ASN A 89 14.98 -10.43 10.43
C ASN A 89 14.78 -9.15 11.26
N ASN A 90 13.86 -8.27 10.85
CA ASN A 90 13.51 -7.07 11.61
C ASN A 90 12.42 -7.41 12.65
N PRO A 91 12.72 -7.33 13.97
CA PRO A 91 11.80 -7.74 15.02
C PRO A 91 10.49 -6.93 15.01
N TYR A 92 10.52 -5.65 14.64
CA TYR A 92 9.34 -4.80 14.62
C TYR A 92 8.36 -5.22 13.53
N THR A 93 8.87 -5.48 12.32
CA THR A 93 8.01 -5.85 11.19
C THR A 93 7.51 -7.28 11.32
N LYS A 94 8.32 -8.19 11.88
CA LYS A 94 7.91 -9.55 12.23
C LYS A 94 6.81 -9.53 13.30
N PHE A 95 7.01 -8.84 14.42
CA PHE A 95 5.99 -8.70 15.46
C PHE A 95 4.67 -8.15 14.90
N THR A 96 4.76 -7.13 14.04
CA THR A 96 3.59 -6.53 13.39
C THR A 96 2.88 -7.51 12.45
N HIS A 97 3.62 -8.35 11.73
CA HIS A 97 3.04 -9.38 10.88
C HIS A 97 2.27 -10.41 11.70
N ASP A 98 2.92 -10.95 12.74
CA ASP A 98 2.37 -12.03 13.57
C ASP A 98 1.09 -11.61 14.32
N HIS A 99 0.99 -10.32 14.67
CA HIS A 99 -0.16 -9.76 15.41
C HIS A 99 -1.04 -8.85 14.56
N TYR A 100 -0.87 -8.85 13.23
CA TYR A 100 -1.50 -7.86 12.35
C TYR A 100 -3.02 -7.74 12.52
N PRO A 101 -3.82 -8.82 12.61
CA PRO A 101 -5.27 -8.69 12.75
C PRO A 101 -5.68 -7.92 14.00
N ILE A 102 -5.06 -8.21 15.15
CA ILE A 102 -5.34 -7.56 16.43
C ILE A 102 -4.85 -6.11 16.41
N LEU A 103 -3.61 -5.89 15.94
CA LEU A 103 -3.06 -4.55 15.82
C LEU A 103 -3.89 -3.67 14.89
N CYS A 104 -4.37 -4.21 13.77
CA CYS A 104 -5.22 -3.49 12.84
C CYS A 104 -6.59 -3.17 13.46
N ALA A 105 -7.24 -4.13 14.13
CA ALA A 105 -8.50 -3.90 14.83
C ALA A 105 -8.39 -2.78 15.88
N ILE A 106 -7.29 -2.71 16.60
CA ILE A 106 -7.08 -1.67 17.63
C ILE A 106 -6.67 -0.34 16.98
N ILE A 107 -5.59 -0.34 16.20
CA ILE A 107 -4.95 0.88 15.70
C ILE A 107 -5.76 1.51 14.57
N ALA A 108 -6.24 0.73 13.60
CA ALA A 108 -6.96 1.28 12.45
C ALA A 108 -8.46 1.49 12.69
N TYR A 109 -9.06 0.73 13.61
CA TYR A 109 -10.51 0.77 13.87
C TYR A 109 -10.86 1.32 15.24
N ALA A 110 -10.48 0.66 16.34
CA ALA A 110 -10.94 1.04 17.67
C ALA A 110 -10.47 2.45 18.09
N ILE A 111 -9.17 2.75 17.95
CA ILE A 111 -8.60 4.04 18.35
C ILE A 111 -9.20 5.20 17.54
N PRO A 112 -9.23 5.17 16.19
CA PRO A 112 -9.74 6.30 15.41
C PRO A 112 -11.26 6.46 15.53
N THR A 113 -11.99 5.41 15.88
CA THR A 113 -13.42 5.50 16.20
C THR A 113 -13.68 6.03 17.60
N TYR A 114 -12.82 5.75 18.58
CA TYR A 114 -12.99 6.24 19.95
C TYR A 114 -12.54 7.70 20.13
N ILE A 115 -11.44 8.12 19.51
CA ILE A 115 -10.87 9.47 19.70
C ILE A 115 -11.92 10.60 19.53
N PRO A 116 -12.79 10.59 18.49
CA PRO A 116 -13.77 11.66 18.33
C PRO A 116 -14.79 11.79 19.48
N THR A 117 -15.05 10.72 20.22
CA THR A 117 -15.98 10.78 21.35
C THR A 117 -15.43 11.60 22.51
N LEU A 118 -14.12 11.87 22.54
CA LEU A 118 -13.47 12.69 23.56
C LEU A 118 -13.82 14.18 23.44
N TRP A 119 -14.28 14.63 22.26
CA TRP A 119 -14.75 16.00 22.02
C TRP A 119 -16.25 16.08 21.71
N GLY A 120 -17.01 15.04 22.11
CA GLY A 120 -18.47 15.05 22.08
C GLY A 120 -19.12 14.43 20.84
N GLU A 121 -18.36 13.79 19.95
CA GLU A 121 -18.94 13.06 18.81
C GLU A 121 -19.63 11.76 19.27
N THR A 122 -20.68 11.35 18.56
CA THR A 122 -21.33 10.06 18.83
C THR A 122 -20.48 8.90 18.31
N LEU A 123 -20.50 7.76 19.01
CA LEU A 123 -19.76 6.57 18.57
C LEU A 123 -20.18 6.11 17.16
N HIS A 124 -21.46 6.28 16.81
CA HIS A 124 -22.00 5.94 15.49
C HIS A 124 -21.37 6.78 14.37
N MET A 125 -21.34 8.10 14.54
CA MET A 125 -20.73 9.01 13.56
C MET A 125 -19.22 8.80 13.48
N ALA A 126 -18.55 8.63 14.62
CA ALA A 126 -17.11 8.37 14.66
C ALA A 126 -16.73 7.04 13.98
N PHE A 127 -17.58 6.02 14.10
CA PHE A 127 -17.40 4.75 13.39
C PHE A 127 -17.48 4.95 11.88
N TRP A 128 -18.55 5.56 11.38
CA TRP A 128 -18.73 5.77 9.94
C TRP A 128 -17.69 6.72 9.34
N ALA A 129 -17.29 7.77 10.07
CA ALA A 129 -16.21 8.66 9.66
C ALA A 129 -14.89 7.88 9.50
N ASN A 130 -14.58 6.94 10.40
CA ASN A 130 -13.39 6.12 10.28
C ASN A 130 -13.48 5.11 9.11
N ILE A 131 -14.64 4.50 8.88
CA ILE A 131 -14.85 3.64 7.70
C ILE A 131 -14.65 4.43 6.41
N PHE A 132 -15.20 5.65 6.34
CA PHE A 132 -15.01 6.54 5.18
C PHE A 132 -13.54 6.93 5.00
N ARG A 133 -12.80 7.22 6.08
CA ARG A 133 -11.35 7.47 6.04
C ARG A 133 -10.60 6.29 5.44
N ILE A 134 -10.88 5.06 5.88
CA ILE A 134 -10.23 3.85 5.35
C ILE A 134 -10.56 3.69 3.86
N TYR A 135 -11.81 3.86 3.48
CA TYR A 135 -12.24 3.82 2.08
C TYR A 135 -11.48 4.82 1.22
N MET A 136 -11.34 6.08 1.66
CA MET A 136 -10.60 7.11 0.94
C MET A 136 -9.11 6.77 0.81
N VAL A 137 -8.48 6.30 1.89
CA VAL A 137 -7.06 5.88 1.87
C VAL A 137 -6.84 4.72 0.91
N LEU A 138 -7.74 3.74 0.86
CA LEU A 138 -7.65 2.61 -0.06
C LEU A 138 -7.80 3.07 -1.52
N ASN A 139 -8.77 3.93 -1.84
CA ASN A 139 -8.95 4.46 -3.20
C ASN A 139 -7.75 5.29 -3.65
N LEU A 140 -7.22 6.16 -2.77
CA LEU A 140 -6.02 6.93 -3.07
C LEU A 140 -4.82 6.02 -3.35
N SER A 141 -4.59 5.02 -2.50
CA SER A 141 -3.49 4.07 -2.72
C SER A 141 -3.66 3.28 -4.01
N CYS A 142 -4.88 2.84 -4.30
CA CYS A 142 -5.17 2.08 -5.52
C CYS A 142 -5.11 2.95 -6.78
N SER A 143 -5.33 4.26 -6.64
CA SER A 143 -5.20 5.19 -7.77
C SER A 143 -3.76 5.27 -8.30
N ILE A 144 -2.75 4.97 -7.49
CA ILE A 144 -1.37 4.84 -7.97
C ILE A 144 -1.28 3.66 -8.95
N ASN A 145 -1.77 2.49 -8.55
CA ASN A 145 -1.75 1.28 -9.37
C ASN A 145 -2.54 1.44 -10.69
N SER A 146 -3.63 2.22 -10.67
CA SER A 146 -4.50 2.38 -11.84
C SER A 146 -4.21 3.65 -12.64
N ILE A 147 -4.34 4.82 -12.03
CA ILE A 147 -4.21 6.11 -12.74
C ILE A 147 -2.76 6.34 -13.12
N SER A 148 -1.80 6.10 -12.21
CA SER A 148 -0.39 6.30 -12.56
C SER A 148 0.16 5.28 -13.55
N HIS A 149 -0.57 4.23 -13.94
CA HIS A 149 -0.19 3.35 -15.05
C HIS A 149 -0.93 3.67 -16.36
N LEU A 150 -2.12 4.28 -16.29
CA LEU A 150 -3.00 4.46 -17.45
C LEU A 150 -3.04 5.91 -17.95
N VAL A 151 -2.85 6.89 -17.06
CA VAL A 151 -3.07 8.31 -17.35
C VAL A 151 -1.89 9.15 -16.84
N GLY A 152 -1.16 9.74 -17.77
CA GLY A 152 -0.06 10.63 -17.46
C GLY A 152 0.89 10.79 -18.65
N TYR A 153 2.06 11.35 -18.37
CA TYR A 153 3.14 11.52 -19.35
C TYR A 153 4.41 10.78 -18.89
N LYS A 154 5.32 10.45 -19.82
CA LYS A 154 6.52 9.66 -19.54
C LYS A 154 7.80 10.43 -19.92
N PRO A 155 8.31 11.30 -19.04
CA PRO A 155 9.45 12.15 -19.34
C PRO A 155 10.81 11.47 -19.10
N ILE A 156 10.87 10.38 -18.33
CA ILE A 156 12.11 9.69 -17.95
C ILE A 156 12.36 8.49 -18.87
N ASP A 157 11.41 7.56 -18.92
CA ASP A 157 11.47 6.38 -19.78
C ASP A 157 10.10 6.13 -20.42
N VAL A 158 10.04 6.26 -21.75
CA VAL A 158 8.81 6.07 -22.53
C VAL A 158 8.35 4.61 -22.58
N THR A 159 9.27 3.67 -22.33
CA THR A 159 9.01 2.22 -22.34
C THR A 159 8.58 1.70 -20.97
N ALA A 160 8.87 2.41 -19.88
CA ALA A 160 8.44 2.05 -18.55
C ALA A 160 6.90 2.00 -18.46
N ALA A 161 6.37 1.07 -17.67
CA ALA A 161 4.94 0.91 -17.43
C ALA A 161 4.30 2.19 -16.85
N GLY A 162 4.86 2.69 -15.75
CA GLY A 162 4.38 3.85 -15.01
C GLY A 162 4.43 5.18 -15.77
N THR A 163 3.54 6.08 -15.39
CA THR A 163 3.36 7.44 -15.92
C THR A 163 3.48 8.48 -14.80
N GLN A 164 3.84 9.70 -15.16
CA GLN A 164 3.76 10.86 -14.26
C GLN A 164 2.34 11.42 -14.25
N CYS A 165 1.74 11.52 -13.07
CA CYS A 165 0.48 12.20 -12.88
C CYS A 165 0.54 13.13 -11.65
N HIS A 166 0.60 14.44 -11.89
CA HIS A 166 0.71 15.44 -10.83
C HIS A 166 -0.45 15.43 -9.84
N LEU A 167 -1.68 15.21 -10.33
CA LEU A 167 -2.85 15.15 -9.47
C LEU A 167 -2.73 14.00 -8.45
N ILE A 168 -2.28 12.83 -8.92
CA ILE A 168 -2.00 11.68 -8.05
C ILE A 168 -0.80 11.96 -7.15
N GLY A 169 0.19 12.69 -7.66
CA GLY A 169 1.33 13.18 -6.87
C GLY A 169 0.87 13.99 -5.67
N ILE A 170 -0.04 14.93 -5.84
CA ILE A 170 -0.59 15.74 -4.74
C ILE A 170 -1.46 14.86 -3.82
N ALA A 171 -2.38 14.08 -4.40
CA ALA A 171 -3.35 13.29 -3.65
C ALA A 171 -2.72 12.15 -2.82
N ASN A 172 -1.59 11.60 -3.27
CA ASN A 172 -0.84 10.54 -2.58
C ASN A 172 0.49 11.04 -1.99
N LEU A 173 0.61 12.32 -1.64
CA LEU A 173 1.77 12.84 -0.90
C LEU A 173 3.13 12.56 -1.58
N GLY A 174 3.15 12.62 -2.92
CA GLY A 174 4.35 12.52 -3.77
C GLY A 174 4.48 11.21 -4.55
N GLU A 175 3.57 10.26 -4.41
CA GLU A 175 3.71 8.92 -5.01
C GLU A 175 3.25 8.83 -6.48
N GLY A 176 2.62 9.87 -7.02
CA GLY A 176 2.15 9.92 -8.42
C GLY A 176 3.24 10.22 -9.46
N PHE A 177 4.49 10.40 -9.03
CA PHE A 177 5.64 10.51 -9.92
C PHE A 177 6.16 9.12 -10.37
N HIS A 178 5.26 8.32 -10.94
CA HIS A 178 5.44 6.88 -11.15
C HIS A 178 6.28 6.49 -12.36
N ASN A 179 6.58 7.41 -13.28
CA ASN A 179 7.55 7.13 -14.36
C ASN A 179 9.00 7.34 -13.90
N TYR A 180 9.19 8.20 -12.90
CA TYR A 180 10.51 8.42 -12.30
C TYR A 180 10.86 7.37 -11.25
N HIS A 181 9.84 6.98 -10.48
CA HIS A 181 9.91 5.94 -9.45
C HIS A 181 10.14 4.55 -10.04
#